data_AF-A0A316I3B0-F1
#
_entry.id   AF-A0A316I3B0-F1
#
_cell.length_a   1.000
_cell.length_b   1.000
_cell.length_c   1.000
_cell.angle_alpha   90.00
_cell.angle_beta   90.00
_cell.angle_gamma   90.00
#
_symmetry.space_group_name_H-M   'P 1'
#
loop_
_entity.id
_entity.type
_entity.pdbx_description
1 polymer ?
#
loop_
_entity_poly.entity_id
_entity_poly.type
_entity_poly.pdbx_seq_one_letter_code
_entity_poly.pdbx_strand_id
1 'polypeptide(L)'
;MPALTADVSRAGDAVRKVYQLRISRVVALMAPAMLGAPDEQKQRAWTVVAAIVGAVSIARALPDPAHGKAVREATLRSVEAVITQS
;
A
#
# COMPACT_ATOMS: atom_id res chain seq x y z
N MET A 1 -5.65 3.36 8.19
CA MET A 1 -4.68 4.45 7.91
C MET A 1 -3.32 3.86 7.55
N PRO A 2 -3.12 3.41 6.30
CA PRO A 2 -1.86 2.81 5.86
C PRO A 2 -0.70 3.81 5.77
N ALA A 3 -1.00 5.10 5.61
CA ALA A 3 -0.03 6.16 5.35
C ALA A 3 0.58 6.81 6.61
N LEU A 4 0.50 6.13 7.77
CA LEU A 4 1.15 6.54 9.03
C LEU A 4 2.36 5.65 9.36
N THR A 5 2.86 4.86 8.41
CA THR A 5 3.96 3.90 8.63
C THR A 5 5.18 4.53 9.30
N ALA A 6 5.49 5.78 8.98
CA ALA A 6 6.61 6.53 9.56
C ALA A 6 6.37 6.96 11.03
N ASP A 7 5.13 7.23 11.42
CA ASP A 7 4.77 7.59 12.80
C ASP A 7 4.58 6.35 13.67
N VAL A 8 4.05 5.26 13.08
CA VAL A 8 3.90 3.97 13.76
C VAL A 8 5.25 3.33 14.09
N SER A 9 6.26 3.47 13.23
CA SER A 9 7.61 2.97 13.50
C SER A 9 8.31 3.69 14.65
N ARG A 10 7.82 4.87 15.04
CA ARG A 10 8.29 5.67 16.18
C ARG A 10 7.41 5.53 17.42
N ALA A 11 6.25 4.88 17.29
CA ALA A 11 5.29 4.70 18.38
C ALA A 11 5.63 3.48 19.27
N GLY A 12 4.98 3.40 20.44
CA GLY A 12 5.10 2.24 21.35
C GLY A 12 4.47 0.96 20.79
N ASP A 13 4.82 -0.19 21.37
CA ASP A 13 4.47 -1.52 20.85
C ASP A 13 2.97 -1.76 20.67
N ALA A 14 2.13 -1.17 21.53
CA ALA A 14 0.67 -1.26 21.41
C ALA A 14 0.19 -0.69 20.06
N VAL A 15 0.76 0.42 19.60
CA VAL A 15 0.41 1.07 18.32
C VAL A 15 0.89 0.22 17.14
N ARG A 16 2.09 -0.36 17.23
CA ARG A 16 2.64 -1.25 16.19
C ARG A 16 1.78 -2.50 16.01
N LYS A 17 1.32 -3.11 17.12
CA LYS A 17 0.42 -4.28 17.09
C LYS A 17 -0.92 -3.96 16.43
N VAL A 18 -1.54 -2.83 16.78
CA VAL A 18 -2.79 -2.38 16.14
C VAL A 18 -2.57 -2.09 14.65
N TYR A 19 -1.45 -1.48 14.29
CA TYR A 19 -1.10 -1.25 12.89
C TYR A 19 -0.95 -2.56 12.11
N GLN A 20 -0.17 -3.51 12.64
CA GLN A 20 0.00 -4.83 12.05
C GLN A 20 -1.35 -5.51 11.80
N LEU A 21 -2.21 -5.58 12.83
CA LEU A 21 -3.53 -6.19 12.71
C LEU A 21 -4.35 -5.55 11.59
N ARG A 22 -4.37 -4.21 11.53
CA ARG A 22 -5.14 -3.48 10.53
C ARG A 22 -4.60 -3.63 9.12
N ILE A 23 -3.28 -3.55 8.92
CA ILE A 23 -2.69 -3.68 7.58
C ILE A 23 -2.79 -5.12 7.07
N SER A 24 -2.60 -6.12 7.93
CA SER A 24 -2.81 -7.53 7.55
C SER A 24 -4.26 -7.82 7.17
N ARG A 25 -5.24 -7.19 7.84
CA ARG A 25 -6.66 -7.33 7.46
C ARG A 25 -6.95 -6.74 6.08
N VAL A 26 -6.35 -5.59 5.74
CA VAL A 26 -6.49 -5.01 4.40
C VAL A 26 -5.94 -5.97 3.34
N VAL A 27 -4.73 -6.50 3.56
CA VAL A 27 -4.12 -7.45 2.63
C VAL A 27 -4.96 -8.71 2.47
N ALA A 28 -5.48 -9.27 3.57
CA ALA A 28 -6.34 -10.45 3.53
C ALA A 28 -7.64 -10.23 2.75
N LEU A 29 -8.20 -9.01 2.79
CA LEU A 29 -9.39 -8.65 1.99
C LEU A 29 -9.06 -8.49 0.50
N MET A 30 -7.84 -8.07 0.16
CA MET A 30 -7.42 -7.86 -1.23
C MET A 30 -6.91 -9.13 -1.91
N ALA A 31 -6.27 -10.04 -1.16
CA ALA A 31 -5.62 -11.22 -1.71
C ALA A 31 -6.53 -12.05 -2.63
N PRO A 32 -7.81 -12.35 -2.31
CA PRO A 32 -8.67 -13.15 -3.18
C PRO A 32 -8.97 -12.53 -4.55
N ALA A 33 -8.75 -11.22 -4.70
CA ALA A 33 -8.91 -10.52 -5.98
C ALA A 33 -7.62 -10.50 -6.82
N MET A 34 -6.51 -11.01 -6.29
CA MET A 34 -5.25 -11.12 -7.00
C MET A 34 -5.18 -12.43 -7.78
N LEU A 35 -4.34 -12.46 -8.81
CA LEU A 35 -4.10 -13.66 -9.61
C LEU A 35 -3.03 -14.56 -8.99
N GLY A 36 -3.08 -15.84 -9.36
CA GLY A 36 -2.08 -16.85 -8.98
C GLY A 36 -2.53 -17.75 -7.84
N ALA A 37 -1.60 -18.56 -7.33
CA ALA A 37 -1.81 -19.42 -6.17
C ALA A 37 -1.98 -18.58 -4.87
N PRO A 38 -2.56 -19.12 -3.78
CA PRO A 38 -2.85 -18.35 -2.56
C PRO A 38 -1.67 -17.54 -2.00
N ASP A 39 -0.45 -18.08 -2.06
CA ASP A 39 0.75 -17.36 -1.61
C ASP A 39 1.13 -16.22 -2.55
N GLU A 40 1.01 -16.41 -3.87
CA GLU A 40 1.23 -15.37 -4.88
C GLU A 40 0.18 -14.27 -4.77
N GLN A 41 -1.09 -14.63 -4.54
CA GLN A 41 -2.18 -13.69 -4.31
C GLN A 41 -1.89 -12.78 -3.12
N LYS A 42 -1.47 -13.38 -2.00
CA LYS A 42 -1.09 -12.64 -0.80
C LYS A 42 0.12 -11.73 -1.05
N GLN A 43 1.13 -12.22 -1.77
CA GLN A 43 2.31 -11.43 -2.14
C GLN A 43 1.93 -10.24 -3.04
N ARG A 44 1.10 -10.44 -4.05
CA ARG A 44 0.60 -9.36 -4.94
C ARG A 44 -0.22 -8.33 -4.16
N ALA A 45 -1.08 -8.76 -3.24
CA ALA A 45 -1.82 -7.85 -2.38
C ALA A 45 -0.88 -7.00 -1.49
N TRP A 46 0.19 -7.58 -0.96
CA TRP A 46 1.23 -6.82 -0.25
C TRP A 46 1.92 -5.80 -1.17
N THR A 47 2.27 -6.18 -2.40
CA THR A 47 2.86 -5.28 -3.39
C THR A 47 1.97 -4.07 -3.64
N VAL A 48 0.67 -4.28 -3.84
CA VAL A 48 -0.29 -3.19 -4.07
C VAL A 48 -0.38 -2.27 -2.85
N VAL A 49 -0.52 -2.82 -1.64
CA VAL A 49 -0.59 -2.02 -0.41
C VAL A 49 0.69 -1.21 -0.20
N ALA A 50 1.85 -1.81 -0.41
CA ALA A 50 3.14 -1.14 -0.29
C ALA A 50 3.28 0.01 -1.30
N ALA A 51 2.88 -0.22 -2.56
CA ALA A 51 2.90 0.80 -3.60
C ALA A 51 2.01 2.01 -3.26
N ILE A 52 0.77 1.77 -2.81
CA ILE A 52 -0.16 2.84 -2.41
C ILE A 52 0.40 3.64 -1.22
N VAL A 53 0.91 2.95 -0.19
CA VAL A 53 1.50 3.59 0.99
C VAL A 53 2.70 4.45 0.60
N GLY A 54 3.59 3.92 -0.23
CA GLY A 54 4.76 4.62 -0.75
C GLY A 54 4.36 5.87 -1.54
N ALA A 55 3.43 5.74 -2.48
CA ALA A 55 2.96 6.85 -3.29
C ALA A 55 2.33 7.98 -2.47
N VAL A 56 1.51 7.65 -1.49
CA VAL A 56 0.92 8.65 -0.58
C VAL A 56 2.01 9.33 0.25
N SER A 57 3.01 8.59 0.72
CA SER A 57 4.11 9.13 1.52
C SER A 57 4.99 10.08 0.69
N ILE A 58 5.39 9.65 -0.51
CA ILE A 58 6.18 10.47 -1.45
C ILE A 58 5.40 11.72 -1.87
N ALA A 59 4.13 11.56 -2.27
CA ALA A 59 3.32 12.70 -2.73
C ALA A 59 3.07 13.76 -1.64
N ARG A 60 3.16 13.40 -0.35
CA ARG A 60 3.06 14.36 0.77
C ARG A 60 4.39 15.04 1.09
N ALA A 61 5.51 14.41 0.76
CA ALA A 61 6.84 14.97 0.98
C ALA A 61 7.24 16.00 -0.11
N LEU A 62 6.59 15.95 -1.27
CA LEU A 62 6.87 16.85 -2.38
C LEU A 62 6.21 18.23 -2.17
N PRO A 63 6.95 19.33 -2.31
CA PRO A 63 6.41 20.68 -2.11
C PRO A 63 5.53 21.16 -3.27
N ASP A 64 5.75 20.61 -4.47
CA ASP A 64 4.96 20.92 -5.66
C ASP A 64 3.77 19.94 -5.79
N PRO A 65 2.51 20.45 -5.73
CA PRO A 65 1.32 19.63 -5.91
C PRO A 65 1.26 18.86 -7.24
N ALA A 66 1.86 19.39 -8.31
CA ALA A 66 1.87 18.74 -9.61
C ALA A 66 2.69 17.44 -9.59
N HIS A 67 3.86 17.45 -8.96
CA HIS A 67 4.66 16.23 -8.76
C HIS A 67 3.95 15.23 -7.86
N GLY A 68 3.30 15.70 -6.79
CA GLY A 68 2.50 14.82 -5.92
C GLY A 68 1.34 14.14 -6.66
N LYS A 69 0.68 14.86 -7.59
CA LYS A 69 -0.34 14.29 -8.48
C LYS A 69 0.26 13.26 -9.43
N ALA A 70 1.37 13.57 -10.08
CA ALA A 70 2.04 12.67 -11.01
C ALA A 70 2.44 11.33 -10.37
N VAL A 71 2.97 11.35 -9.14
CA VAL A 71 3.32 10.13 -8.39
C VAL A 71 2.10 9.24 -8.12
N ARG A 72 0.97 9.85 -7.74
CA ARG A 72 -0.27 9.10 -7.47
C ARG A 72 -0.83 8.48 -8.74
N GLU A 73 -0.86 9.22 -9.84
CA GLU A 73 -1.35 8.72 -11.13
C GLU A 73 -0.46 7.61 -11.69
N ALA A 74 0.87 7.76 -11.60
CA ALA A 74 1.80 6.73 -12.01
C ALA A 74 1.59 5.43 -11.21
N THR A 75 1.45 5.56 -9.89
CA THR A 75 1.20 4.41 -9.01
C THR A 75 -0.13 3.73 -9.30
N LEU A 76 -1.19 4.52 -9.53
CA LEU A 76 -2.50 3.98 -9.88
C LEU A 76 -2.42 3.12 -11.13
N ARG A 77 -1.82 3.63 -12.21
CA ARG A 77 -1.62 2.87 -13.46
C ARG A 77 -0.83 1.58 -13.24
N SER A 78 0.23 1.62 -12.44
CA SER A 78 1.02 0.43 -12.11
C SER A 78 0.22 -0.60 -11.31
N VAL A 79 -0.57 -0.17 -10.33
CA VAL A 79 -1.43 -1.05 -9.54
C VAL A 79 -2.54 -1.66 -10.40
N GLU A 80 -3.17 -0.87 -11.26
CA GLU A 80 -4.15 -1.37 -12.24
C GLU A 80 -3.53 -2.45 -13.11
N ALA A 81 -2.30 -2.26 -13.62
CA ALA A 81 -1.62 -3.30 -14.38
C ALA A 81 -1.40 -4.59 -13.57
N VAL A 82 -1.01 -4.49 -12.29
CA VAL A 82 -0.82 -5.66 -11.40
C VAL A 82 -2.11 -6.44 -11.17
N ILE A 83 -3.26 -5.75 -11.15
CA ILE A 83 -4.58 -6.35 -10.95
C ILE A 83 -5.13 -6.90 -12.27
N THR A 84 -4.93 -6.19 -13.38
CA THR A 84 -5.64 -6.43 -14.64
C THR A 84 -4.85 -7.25 -15.64
N GLN A 85 -3.51 -7.29 -15.57
CA GLN A 85 -2.70 -8.21 -16.38
C GLN A 85 -2.87 -9.64 -15.85
N SER A 86 -3.98 -10.21 -16.32
CA SER A 86 -4.41 -11.60 -16.35
C SER A 86 -4.01 -12.21 -17.68
#